data_AF-A0A954YBU2-F1
#
_entry.id   AF-A0A954YBU2-F1
#
_cell.length_a   1.000
_cell.length_b   1.000
_cell.length_c   1.000
_cell.angle_alpha   90.00
_cell.angle_beta   90.00
_cell.angle_gamma   90.00
#
_symmetry.space_group_name_H-M   'P 1'
#
loop_
_entity.id
_entity.type
_entity.pdbx_description
1 polymer ?
#
loop_
_entity_poly.entity_id
_entity_poly.type
_entity_poly.pdbx_seq_one_letter_code
_entity_poly.pdbx_strand_id
1 'polypeptide(L)'
;MKFRNRRTLRAARAAAELFDDDGVDPRTAFSRESGRSASEADRKSMQAARVAQRAIEAALVECGDALRADIEVVSVEPLRGAARLNVILRAHQVSDQRFDLSEIQARLSRLRGFLRARVAQDLRRRKAPDIALTVIPAEETP
;
A
#
# COMPACT_ATOMS: atom_id res chain seq x y z
N MET A 1 8.86 -50.62 -8.23
CA MET A 1 7.77 -50.55 -9.24
C MET A 1 7.65 -49.12 -9.75
N LYS A 2 7.92 -48.87 -11.04
CA LYS A 2 7.79 -47.56 -11.70
C LYS A 2 6.80 -47.71 -12.85
N PHE A 3 5.58 -47.19 -12.71
CA PHE A 3 4.60 -47.19 -13.79
C PHE A 3 4.90 -46.03 -14.76
N ARG A 4 5.48 -46.35 -15.92
CA ARG A 4 5.66 -45.41 -17.04
C ARG A 4 4.32 -45.23 -17.76
N ASN A 5 3.81 -44.01 -17.73
CA ASN A 5 2.50 -43.62 -18.28
C ASN A 5 2.57 -43.56 -19.82
N ARG A 6 2.19 -44.64 -20.52
CA ARG A 6 2.25 -44.79 -22.00
C ARG A 6 1.23 -43.93 -22.79
N ARG A 7 0.52 -43.01 -22.12
CA ARG A 7 -0.57 -42.21 -22.74
C ARG A 7 -0.14 -40.89 -23.37
N THR A 8 1.11 -40.45 -23.21
CA THR A 8 1.56 -39.11 -23.66
C THR A 8 2.07 -39.06 -25.10
N LEU A 9 2.39 -40.19 -25.73
CA LEU A 9 3.02 -40.17 -27.06
C LEU A 9 2.04 -40.05 -28.24
N ARG A 10 0.77 -40.43 -28.07
CA ARG A 10 -0.24 -40.28 -29.15
C ARG A 10 -0.81 -38.86 -29.24
N ALA A 11 -0.93 -38.15 -28.12
CA ALA A 11 -1.44 -36.78 -28.10
C ALA A 11 -0.46 -35.77 -28.71
N ALA A 12 0.85 -35.98 -28.53
CA ALA A 12 1.88 -35.10 -29.07
C ALA A 12 1.95 -35.09 -30.61
N ARG A 13 1.46 -36.14 -31.28
CA ARG A 13 1.45 -36.26 -32.75
C ARG A 13 0.21 -35.66 -33.41
N ALA A 14 -0.78 -35.25 -32.62
CA ALA A 14 -2.06 -34.72 -33.11
C ALA A 14 -2.22 -33.21 -32.88
N ALA A 15 -1.28 -32.57 -32.18
CA ALA A 15 -1.24 -31.13 -32.02
C ALA A 15 -0.64 -30.52 -33.29
N ALA A 16 -1.40 -29.64 -33.93
CA ALA A 16 -0.94 -28.82 -35.03
C ALA A 16 0.32 -28.05 -34.63
N GLU A 17 1.20 -27.78 -35.60
CA GLU A 17 2.37 -26.94 -35.42
C GLU A 17 1.92 -25.60 -34.85
N LEU A 18 2.42 -25.25 -33.66
CA LEU A 18 2.14 -23.97 -33.01
C LEU A 18 2.80 -22.87 -33.84
N PHE A 19 2.01 -21.93 -34.36
CA PHE A 19 2.52 -20.73 -35.01
C PHE A 19 2.74 -19.62 -33.99
N ASP A 20 3.57 -18.63 -34.32
CA ASP A 20 3.89 -17.49 -33.43
C ASP A 20 2.65 -16.64 -33.04
N ASP A 21 1.49 -16.89 -33.68
CA ASP A 21 0.21 -16.21 -33.44
C ASP A 21 -0.78 -17.05 -32.60
N ASP A 22 -0.42 -18.29 -32.25
CA ASP A 22 -1.21 -19.15 -31.36
C ASP A 22 -1.00 -18.71 -29.91
N GLY A 23 -1.82 -17.75 -29.48
CA GLY A 23 -1.69 -16.98 -28.24
C GLY A 23 -1.22 -17.74 -26.98
N VAL A 24 -0.55 -16.99 -26.11
CA VAL A 24 0.11 -17.50 -24.89
C VAL A 24 -0.87 -18.24 -23.97
N ASP A 25 -0.52 -19.47 -23.58
CA ASP A 25 -1.28 -20.24 -22.59
C ASP A 25 -1.39 -19.43 -21.27
N PRO A 26 -2.60 -19.08 -20.81
CA PRO A 26 -2.76 -18.31 -19.58
C PRO A 26 -2.11 -18.99 -18.36
N ARG A 27 -1.99 -20.32 -18.34
CA ARG A 27 -1.29 -21.03 -17.25
C ARG A 27 0.22 -20.77 -17.25
N THR A 28 0.83 -20.49 -18.41
CA THR A 28 2.25 -20.13 -18.51
C THR A 28 2.46 -18.62 -18.42
N ALA A 29 1.53 -17.80 -18.94
CA ALA A 29 1.54 -16.33 -18.82
C ALA A 29 1.49 -15.85 -17.36
N PHE A 30 0.81 -16.59 -16.48
CA PHE A 30 0.75 -16.31 -15.04
C PHE A 30 1.69 -17.19 -14.20
N SER A 31 2.62 -17.93 -14.83
CA SER A 31 3.65 -18.66 -14.10
C SER A 31 4.49 -17.67 -13.28
N ARG A 32 4.44 -17.82 -11.96
CA ARG A 32 4.82 -16.80 -10.95
C ARG A 32 6.33 -16.61 -10.81
N GLU A 33 7.12 -17.02 -11.80
CA GLU A 33 8.56 -17.20 -11.68
C GLU A 33 9.40 -16.23 -12.54
N SER A 34 8.80 -15.51 -13.48
CA SER A 34 9.47 -14.40 -14.18
C SER A 34 9.07 -13.07 -13.55
N GLY A 35 10.08 -12.31 -13.11
CA GLY A 35 10.00 -11.13 -12.26
C GLY A 35 8.87 -10.15 -12.61
N ARG A 36 8.11 -9.75 -11.59
CA ARG A 36 7.32 -8.51 -11.66
C ARG A 36 8.25 -7.42 -12.14
N SER A 37 7.94 -6.79 -13.26
CA SER A 37 8.70 -5.63 -13.72
C SER A 37 8.74 -4.60 -12.59
N ALA A 38 9.86 -3.90 -12.41
CA ALA A 38 9.99 -2.90 -11.35
C ALA A 38 8.83 -1.89 -11.38
N SER A 39 8.32 -1.58 -12.58
CA SER A 39 7.13 -0.76 -12.82
C SER A 39 5.84 -1.32 -12.22
N GLU A 40 5.61 -2.63 -12.25
CA GLU A 40 4.42 -3.23 -11.62
C GLU A 40 4.46 -3.23 -10.10
N ALA A 41 5.63 -3.50 -9.54
CA ALA A 41 5.84 -3.46 -8.09
C ALA A 41 5.64 -2.03 -7.55
N ASP A 42 6.12 -1.04 -8.29
CA ASP A 42 5.94 0.37 -7.98
C ASP A 42 4.47 0.80 -8.07
N ARG A 43 3.78 0.46 -9.16
CA ARG A 43 2.33 0.73 -9.33
C ARG A 43 1.48 0.18 -8.18
N LYS A 44 1.72 -1.06 -7.74
CA LYS A 44 0.99 -1.66 -6.61
C LYS A 44 1.34 -0.99 -5.28
N SER A 45 2.58 -0.54 -5.12
CA SER A 45 3.01 0.19 -3.92
C SER A 45 2.32 1.55 -3.83
N MET A 46 2.22 2.26 -4.95
CA MET A 46 1.47 3.52 -5.06
C MET A 46 -0.03 3.32 -4.86
N GLN A 47 -0.60 2.23 -5.38
CA GLN A 47 -2.00 1.89 -5.12
C GLN A 47 -2.25 1.67 -3.62
N ALA A 48 -1.37 0.94 -2.94
CA ALA A 48 -1.47 0.73 -1.50
C ALA A 48 -1.38 2.05 -0.71
N ALA A 49 -0.48 2.95 -1.10
CA ALA A 49 -0.34 4.27 -0.50
C ALA A 49 -1.61 5.12 -0.68
N ARG A 50 -2.21 5.13 -1.89
CA ARG A 50 -3.48 5.85 -2.16
C ARG A 50 -4.64 5.31 -1.34
N VAL A 51 -4.76 3.99 -1.21
CA VAL A 51 -5.80 3.38 -0.37
C VAL A 51 -5.58 3.75 1.10
N ALA A 52 -4.34 3.68 1.57
CA ALA A 52 -4.00 4.03 2.93
C ALA A 52 -4.25 5.51 3.24
N GLN A 53 -3.96 6.42 2.30
CA GLN A 53 -4.26 7.85 2.45
C GLN A 53 -5.74 8.08 2.73
N ARG A 54 -6.62 7.53 1.89
CA ARG A 54 -8.08 7.65 2.07
C ARG A 54 -8.55 7.07 3.41
N ALA A 55 -8.01 5.91 3.78
CA ALA A 55 -8.34 5.25 5.04
C ALA A 55 -7.91 6.08 6.25
N ILE A 56 -6.74 6.72 6.20
CA ILE A 56 -6.23 7.59 7.26
C ILE A 56 -7.03 8.88 7.34
N GLU A 57 -7.32 9.53 6.21
CA GLU A 57 -8.17 10.72 6.17
C GLU A 57 -9.53 10.44 6.81
N ALA A 58 -10.18 9.33 6.44
CA ALA A 58 -11.45 8.91 7.06
C ALA A 58 -11.30 8.63 8.57
N ALA A 59 -10.22 7.95 8.98
CA ALA A 59 -9.94 7.66 10.39
C ALA A 59 -9.78 8.95 11.21
N LEU A 60 -9.12 9.97 10.66
CA LEU A 60 -8.94 11.25 11.33
C LEU A 60 -10.25 12.00 11.50
N VAL A 61 -11.19 11.87 10.55
CA VAL A 61 -12.55 12.39 10.71
C VAL A 61 -13.29 11.70 11.86
N GLU A 62 -13.11 10.39 12.03
CA GLU A 62 -13.74 9.62 13.11
C GLU A 62 -13.16 9.93 14.51
N CYS A 63 -11.89 10.37 14.60
CA CYS A 63 -11.24 10.72 15.86
C CYS A 63 -11.76 12.00 16.53
N GLY A 64 -12.52 12.85 15.82
CA GLY A 64 -13.13 14.07 16.34
C GLY A 64 -12.41 15.38 15.97
N ASP A 65 -13.10 16.50 16.19
CA ASP A 65 -12.75 17.82 15.63
C ASP A 65 -11.43 18.40 16.12
N ALA A 66 -11.04 18.17 17.38
CA ALA A 66 -9.85 18.82 17.95
C ALA A 66 -8.56 18.41 17.23
N LEU A 67 -8.35 17.11 17.01
CA LEU A 67 -7.16 16.66 16.28
C LEU A 67 -7.24 17.06 14.80
N ARG A 68 -8.42 16.93 14.19
CA ARG A 68 -8.63 17.26 12.77
C ARG A 68 -8.39 18.75 12.48
N ALA A 69 -8.76 19.65 13.38
CA ALA A 69 -8.48 21.08 13.24
C ALA A 69 -6.97 21.36 13.24
N ASP A 70 -6.21 20.57 14.01
CA ASP A 70 -4.78 20.78 14.21
C ASP A 70 -3.90 20.09 13.15
N ILE A 71 -4.40 19.07 12.45
CA ILE A 71 -3.60 18.29 11.48
C ILE A 71 -4.31 17.96 10.17
N GLU A 72 -3.52 17.93 9.10
CA GLU A 72 -3.93 17.56 7.74
C GLU A 72 -2.99 16.51 7.18
N VAL A 73 -3.51 15.56 6.39
CA VAL A 73 -2.70 14.60 5.65
C VAL A 73 -2.20 15.26 4.37
N VAL A 74 -0.88 15.43 4.24
CA VAL A 74 -0.25 16.01 3.05
C VAL A 74 -0.02 14.94 2.00
N SER A 75 0.59 13.83 2.39
CA SER A 75 0.88 12.73 1.50
C SER A 75 1.10 11.42 2.25
N VAL A 76 0.89 10.32 1.54
CA VAL A 76 1.29 8.98 2.00
C VAL A 76 2.18 8.36 0.95
N GLU A 77 3.40 8.00 1.36
CA GLU A 77 4.43 7.48 0.47
C GLU A 77 4.77 6.04 0.82
N PRO A 78 4.85 5.14 -0.18
CA PRO A 78 5.25 3.77 0.07
C PRO A 78 6.76 3.67 0.29
N LEU A 79 7.17 3.01 1.37
CA LEU A 79 8.55 2.64 1.65
C LEU A 79 8.74 1.13 1.50
N ARG A 80 9.88 0.74 0.92
CA ARG A 80 10.29 -0.68 0.75
C ARG A 80 9.17 -1.53 0.12
N GLY A 81 8.61 -1.11 -1.02
CA GLY A 81 7.54 -1.84 -1.71
C GLY A 81 6.23 -1.93 -0.92
N ALA A 82 5.85 -0.83 -0.25
CA ALA A 82 4.69 -0.71 0.62
C ALA A 82 4.65 -1.71 1.80
N ALA A 83 5.79 -2.21 2.25
CA ALA A 83 5.88 -2.90 3.54
C ALA A 83 5.76 -1.93 4.73
N ARG A 84 6.16 -0.67 4.49
CA ARG A 84 6.00 0.46 5.38
C ARG A 84 5.45 1.64 4.58
N LEU A 85 4.66 2.49 5.22
CA LEU A 85 4.14 3.72 4.67
C LEU A 85 4.67 4.89 5.51
N ASN A 86 5.13 5.93 4.84
CA ASN A 86 5.39 7.21 5.49
C ASN A 86 4.19 8.11 5.27
N VAL A 87 3.58 8.56 6.36
CA VAL A 87 2.42 9.45 6.33
C VAL A 87 2.93 10.81 6.77
N ILE A 88 2.90 11.77 5.86
CA ILE A 88 3.32 13.14 6.08
C ILE A 88 2.08 13.94 6.49
N LEU A 89 2.13 14.49 7.69
CA LEU A 89 1.07 15.26 8.31
C LEU A 89 1.54 16.70 8.43
N ARG A 90 0.72 17.65 8.00
CA ARG A 90 0.93 19.07 8.27
C ARG A 90 0.14 19.45 9.51
N ALA A 91 0.77 20.23 10.36
CA ALA A 91 0.22 20.65 11.62
C ALA A 91 -0.10 22.15 11.55
N HIS A 92 -1.37 22.51 11.70
CA HIS A 92 -1.90 23.87 11.56
C HIS A 92 -1.88 24.58 12.92
N GLN A 93 -1.39 25.81 12.98
CA GLN A 93 -1.52 26.62 14.19
C GLN A 93 -2.99 27.05 14.37
N VAL A 94 -3.68 26.45 15.33
CA VAL A 94 -5.00 26.90 15.77
C VAL A 94 -4.79 27.79 17.00
N SER A 95 -4.83 29.11 16.80
CA SER A 95 -4.68 30.18 17.82
C SER A 95 -3.24 30.48 18.29
N ASP A 96 -3.05 31.66 18.91
CA ASP A 96 -1.80 32.25 19.44
C ASP A 96 -1.05 31.37 20.48
N GLN A 97 -1.49 30.14 20.70
CA GLN A 97 -0.78 29.17 21.52
C GLN A 97 0.35 28.53 20.71
N ARG A 98 1.56 28.61 21.26
CA ARG A 98 2.72 27.91 20.70
C ARG A 98 2.39 26.43 20.55
N PHE A 99 2.39 26.01 19.31
CA PHE A 99 2.14 24.65 18.87
C PHE A 99 3.25 23.70 19.38
N ASP A 100 2.92 22.80 20.32
CA ASP A 100 3.89 21.82 20.85
C ASP A 100 3.92 20.56 19.98
N LEU A 101 4.93 20.49 19.11
CA LEU A 101 5.18 19.35 18.24
C LEU A 101 5.29 18.02 19.04
N SER A 102 5.83 18.07 20.26
CA SER A 102 6.03 16.87 21.08
C SER A 102 4.70 16.29 21.56
N GLU A 103 3.74 17.14 21.92
CA GLU A 103 2.41 16.72 22.34
C GLU A 103 1.66 16.06 21.19
N ILE A 104 1.74 16.63 19.99
CA ILE A 104 1.07 16.08 18.80
C ILE A 104 1.68 14.76 18.40
N GLN A 105 3.02 14.65 18.42
CA GLN A 105 3.69 13.37 18.20
C GLN A 105 3.26 12.31 19.23
N ALA A 106 3.07 12.69 20.50
CA ALA A 106 2.57 11.77 21.52
C ALA A 106 1.13 11.33 21.27
N ARG A 107 0.23 12.26 20.90
CA ARG A 107 -1.18 11.96 20.54
C ARG A 107 -1.24 11.05 19.32
N LEU A 108 -0.50 11.37 18.26
CA LEU A 108 -0.39 10.57 17.03
C LEU A 108 0.18 9.17 17.29
N SER A 109 1.16 9.06 18.18
CA SER A 109 1.73 7.77 18.57
C SER A 109 0.69 6.86 19.22
N ARG A 110 -0.23 7.40 20.02
CA ARG A 110 -1.36 6.64 20.60
C ARG A 110 -2.35 6.18 19.53
N LEU A 111 -2.58 7.01 18.50
CA LEU A 111 -3.49 6.69 17.39
C LEU A 111 -2.88 5.75 16.35
N ARG A 112 -1.56 5.54 16.35
CA ARG A 112 -0.88 4.70 15.35
C ARG A 112 -1.50 3.30 15.22
N GLY A 113 -1.88 2.67 16.34
CA GLY A 113 -2.54 1.36 16.34
C GLY A 113 -3.90 1.38 15.64
N PHE A 114 -4.71 2.40 15.93
CA PHE A 114 -6.00 2.63 15.31
C PHE A 114 -5.88 2.91 13.81
N LEU A 115 -5.00 3.84 13.41
CA LEU A 115 -4.73 4.15 12.01
C LEU A 115 -4.27 2.91 11.22
N ARG A 116 -3.38 2.11 11.83
CA ARG A 116 -2.91 0.86 11.22
C ARG A 116 -4.04 -0.15 11.05
N ALA A 117 -4.94 -0.27 12.02
CA ALA A 117 -6.11 -1.12 11.91
C ALA A 117 -7.04 -0.65 10.79
N ARG A 118 -7.27 0.65 10.67
CA ARG A 118 -8.12 1.22 9.60
C ARG A 118 -7.54 0.97 8.22
N VAL A 119 -6.24 1.21 8.03
CA VAL A 119 -5.54 0.87 6.78
C VAL A 119 -5.61 -0.63 6.49
N ALA A 120 -5.51 -1.48 7.52
CA ALA A 120 -5.59 -2.93 7.35
C ALA A 120 -6.97 -3.41 6.89
N GLN A 121 -8.06 -2.72 7.28
CA GLN A 121 -9.42 -3.04 6.86
C GLN A 121 -9.63 -2.77 5.37
N ASP A 122 -9.08 -1.66 4.87
CA ASP A 122 -9.27 -1.24 3.48
C ASP A 122 -8.28 -1.90 2.52
N LEU A 123 -7.10 -2.29 3.02
CA LEU A 123 -6.06 -2.90 2.21
C LEU A 123 -6.27 -4.41 2.08
N ARG A 124 -6.51 -4.88 0.86
CA ARG A 124 -6.62 -6.31 0.52
C ARG A 124 -5.25 -7.00 0.51
N ARG A 125 -4.58 -7.11 1.67
CA ARG A 125 -3.25 -7.72 1.81
C ARG A 125 -3.18 -8.61 3.04
N ARG A 126 -2.40 -9.71 2.94
CA ARG A 126 -2.16 -10.64 4.05
C ARG A 126 -1.54 -9.98 5.29
N LYS A 127 -0.69 -8.95 5.10
CA LYS A 127 -0.02 -8.23 6.19
C LYS A 127 -0.23 -6.73 6.00
N ALA A 128 -0.79 -6.08 7.01
CA ALA A 128 -0.90 -4.62 7.06
C ALA A 128 0.50 -3.98 7.06
N PRO A 129 0.71 -2.91 6.29
CA PRO A 129 1.97 -2.17 6.31
C PRO A 129 2.20 -1.53 7.68
N ASP A 130 3.46 -1.29 8.01
CA ASP A 130 3.80 -0.42 9.13
C ASP A 130 3.63 1.05 8.77
N ILE A 131 3.29 1.89 9.75
CA ILE A 131 3.00 3.31 9.54
C ILE A 131 4.01 4.14 10.30
N ALA A 132 4.82 4.91 9.57
CA ALA A 132 5.61 6.01 10.11
C ALA A 132 4.81 7.31 9.97
N LEU A 133 4.80 8.12 11.02
CA LEU A 133 4.12 9.41 11.05
C LEU A 133 5.20 10.49 11.09
N THR A 134 5.24 11.33 10.07
CA THR A 134 6.15 12.48 9.96
C THR A 134 5.31 13.73 10.04
N VAL A 135 5.55 14.59 11.02
CA VAL A 135 4.82 15.84 11.20
C VAL A 135 5.69 16.98 10.71
N ILE A 136 5.16 17.80 9.80
CA ILE A 136 5.77 19.04 9.34
C ILE A 136 4.97 20.23 9.87
N PRO A 137 5.63 21.33 10.28
CA PRO A 137 4.92 22.55 10.60
C PRO A 137 4.21 23.08 9.35
N ALA A 138 3.05 23.73 9.52
CA ALA A 138 2.51 24.59 8.47
C ALA A 138 3.57 25.65 8.15
N GLU A 139 3.95 25.78 6.88
CA GLU A 139 4.83 26.87 6.46
C GLU A 139 4.17 28.19 6.87
N GLU A 140 4.87 29.00 7.68
CA GLU A 140 4.55 30.42 7.82
C GLU A 140 4.66 30.99 6.40
N THR A 141 3.51 31.13 5.74
CA THR A 141 3.48 31.91 4.52
C THR A 141 3.67 33.35 4.98
N PRO A 142 4.72 34.05 4.52
CA PRO A 142 5.03 35.41 4.96
C PRO A 142 3.95 36.42 4.55
#